data_AF-A0A6J1QF62-F1
#
_entry.id   AF-A0A6J1QF62-F1
#
_cell.length_a   1.000
_cell.length_b   1.000
_cell.length_c   1.000
_cell.angle_alpha   90.00
_cell.angle_beta   90.00
_cell.angle_gamma   90.00
#
_symmetry.space_group_name_H-M   'P 1'
#
loop_
_entity.id
_entity.type
_entity.pdbx_description
1 polymer ?
#
loop_
_entity_poly.entity_id
_entity_poly.type
_entity_poly.pdbx_seq_one_letter_code
_entity_poly.pdbx_strand_id
1 'polypeptide(L)'
;MNVNPEELGNYFEGDVMVTESTTRSNGAKDPKLRWPNHVIPYVIEGNFNRTQLKLIREAMKDYEKYTCLRLKPRTNEKNYVKIVSDNSGCWSYIGKIGGAQIINLQIPGCVTKKGTVIHEIMHTAGFWHEHTRDDRDDYVTINWKNIEERTAGNFDKLSSEVLEDYHIPYDYNSVMHYSAYAFAIDHNVKTIITKVSDHHFYKCSLCH
;
A
#
# COMPACT_ATOMS: atom_id res chain seq x y z
N MET A 1 -5.82 -1.03 -22.92
CA MET A 1 -6.26 -1.51 -21.59
C MET A 1 -5.33 -0.87 -20.57
N ASN A 2 -5.86 0.05 -19.78
CA ASN A 2 -5.13 0.70 -18.69
C ASN A 2 -5.23 -0.20 -17.45
N VAL A 3 -4.47 -1.29 -17.43
CA VAL A 3 -4.43 -2.18 -16.26
C VAL A 3 -3.64 -1.47 -15.16
N ASN A 4 -4.20 -1.41 -13.94
CA ASN A 4 -3.50 -0.81 -12.81
C ASN A 4 -2.22 -1.62 -12.53
N PRO A 5 -1.02 -1.00 -12.52
CA PRO A 5 0.21 -1.71 -12.25
C PRO A 5 0.27 -2.44 -10.90
N GLU A 6 -0.54 -2.02 -9.93
CA GLU A 6 -0.76 -2.67 -8.62
C GLU A 6 -1.58 -3.97 -8.74
N GLU A 7 -2.22 -4.22 -9.90
CA GLU A 7 -3.04 -5.41 -10.19
C GLU A 7 -2.31 -6.42 -11.11
N LEU A 8 -1.05 -6.15 -11.50
CA LEU A 8 -0.32 -6.92 -12.52
C LEU A 8 0.45 -8.14 -11.97
N GLY A 9 0.42 -8.40 -10.67
CA GLY A 9 1.19 -9.46 -10.03
C GLY A 9 0.36 -10.59 -9.43
N ASN A 10 0.97 -11.78 -9.32
CA ASN A 10 0.48 -12.84 -8.44
C ASN A 10 0.96 -12.59 -6.99
N TYR A 11 0.92 -11.33 -6.54
CA TYR A 11 1.29 -10.95 -5.18
C TYR A 11 0.05 -11.02 -4.28
N PHE A 12 0.27 -11.13 -2.97
CA PHE A 12 -0.84 -11.14 -2.02
C PHE A 12 -1.54 -9.78 -2.06
N GLU A 13 -2.88 -9.76 -2.11
CA GLU A 13 -3.61 -8.51 -2.32
C GLU A 13 -3.03 -7.71 -3.52
N GLY A 14 -2.61 -8.37 -4.60
CA GLY A 14 -2.17 -7.72 -5.84
C GLY A 14 -0.73 -7.17 -5.85
N ASP A 15 -0.26 -6.58 -4.75
CA ASP A 15 1.00 -5.83 -4.64
C ASP A 15 1.76 -6.02 -3.31
N VAL A 16 1.34 -6.94 -2.46
CA VAL A 16 2.04 -7.25 -1.19
C VAL A 16 2.90 -8.51 -1.33
N MET A 17 4.20 -8.36 -1.08
CA MET A 17 5.11 -9.48 -0.91
C MET A 17 5.07 -10.02 0.52
N VAL A 18 4.78 -11.31 0.64
CA VAL A 18 4.75 -12.04 1.92
C VAL A 18 6.04 -12.86 2.09
N THR A 19 6.55 -12.92 3.31
CA THR A 19 7.70 -13.75 3.73
C THR A 19 7.23 -14.86 4.69
N GLU A 20 8.08 -15.84 5.03
CA GLU A 20 7.73 -16.85 6.06
C GLU A 20 7.46 -16.23 7.44
N SER A 21 8.03 -15.06 7.73
CA SER A 21 7.70 -14.27 8.93
C SER A 21 6.43 -13.41 8.75
N THR A 22 5.94 -13.25 7.53
CA THR A 22 4.62 -12.69 7.21
C THR A 22 3.57 -13.78 7.45
N THR A 23 3.37 -14.11 8.72
CA THR A 23 2.18 -14.86 9.14
C THR A 23 0.95 -13.99 8.88
N ARG A 24 -0.25 -14.60 8.71
CA ARG A 24 -1.56 -13.92 8.82
C ARG A 24 -1.73 -13.40 10.27
N SER A 25 -0.82 -12.55 10.70
CA SER A 25 -0.66 -11.97 12.02
C SER A 25 0.05 -10.62 11.85
N ASN A 26 -0.79 -9.58 11.90
CA ASN A 26 -0.53 -8.17 12.17
C ASN A 26 0.07 -7.23 11.09
N GLY A 27 -0.77 -6.32 10.57
CA GLY A 27 -0.43 -4.91 10.42
C GLY A 27 0.07 -4.40 11.75
N ALA A 28 1.22 -3.72 11.74
CA ALA A 28 2.26 -3.88 12.76
C ALA A 28 1.86 -3.65 14.25
N LYS A 29 1.06 -4.54 14.86
CA LYS A 29 0.99 -4.71 16.33
C LYS A 29 2.27 -5.34 16.84
N ASP A 30 2.90 -6.22 16.05
CA ASP A 30 4.23 -6.75 16.38
C ASP A 30 5.27 -5.61 16.29
N PRO A 31 5.87 -5.16 17.41
CA PRO A 31 6.88 -4.12 17.41
C PRO A 31 8.10 -4.47 16.54
N LYS A 32 8.31 -5.75 16.23
CA LYS A 32 9.40 -6.21 15.35
C LYS A 32 9.20 -5.76 13.90
N LEU A 33 7.98 -5.55 13.44
CA LEU A 33 7.69 -5.06 12.09
C LEU A 33 7.74 -3.53 12.01
N ARG A 34 7.84 -2.82 13.14
CA ARG A 34 7.94 -1.36 13.13
C ARG A 34 9.36 -0.90 12.84
N TRP A 35 9.48 0.16 12.04
CA TRP A 35 10.74 0.83 11.82
C TRP A 35 11.18 1.58 13.09
N PRO A 36 12.40 1.32 13.63
CA PRO A 36 12.88 2.02 14.81
C PRO A 36 12.88 3.54 14.62
N ASN A 37 12.39 4.27 15.62
CA ASN A 37 12.29 5.73 15.63
C ASN A 37 11.49 6.33 14.45
N HIS A 38 10.63 5.53 13.79
CA HIS A 38 9.88 5.93 12.60
C HIS A 38 10.79 6.33 11.42
N VAL A 39 11.99 5.74 11.35
CA VAL A 39 12.98 6.03 10.30
C VAL A 39 13.10 4.84 9.35
N ILE A 40 12.88 5.09 8.05
CA ILE A 40 13.11 4.14 6.97
C ILE A 40 14.38 4.58 6.22
N PRO A 41 15.53 3.91 6.44
CA PRO A 41 16.72 4.12 5.61
C PRO A 41 16.46 3.57 4.20
N TYR A 42 16.86 4.30 3.16
CA TYR A 42 16.64 3.89 1.78
C TYR A 42 17.88 4.06 0.89
N VAL A 43 17.94 3.27 -0.16
CA VAL A 43 18.79 3.48 -1.35
C VAL A 43 17.91 3.43 -2.59
N ILE A 44 18.23 4.24 -3.60
CA ILE A 44 17.56 4.19 -4.90
C ILE A 44 18.52 3.50 -5.86
N GLU A 45 18.19 2.27 -6.26
CA GLU A 45 19.00 1.45 -7.16
C GLU A 45 18.34 1.29 -8.54
N GLY A 46 17.04 1.59 -8.66
CA GLY A 46 16.31 1.53 -9.94
C GLY A 46 16.76 2.59 -10.95
N ASN A 47 16.66 2.26 -12.23
CA ASN A 47 17.02 3.13 -13.36
C ASN A 47 15.90 4.13 -13.65
N PHE A 48 15.75 5.11 -12.76
CA PHE A 48 14.75 6.17 -12.86
C PHE A 48 15.32 7.40 -13.56
N ASN A 49 14.57 7.96 -14.51
CA ASN A 49 14.93 9.23 -15.13
C ASN A 49 14.74 10.41 -14.15
N ARG A 50 15.21 11.61 -14.54
CA ARG A 50 15.18 12.81 -13.68
C ARG A 50 13.77 13.16 -13.18
N THR A 51 12.75 13.00 -14.01
CA THR A 51 11.35 13.29 -13.65
C THR A 51 10.82 12.28 -12.65
N GLN A 52 11.10 10.99 -12.86
CA GLN A 52 10.72 9.91 -11.95
C GLN A 52 11.42 10.04 -10.59
N LEU A 53 12.72 10.33 -10.57
CA LEU A 53 13.46 10.59 -9.33
C LEU A 53 12.90 11.80 -8.57
N LYS A 54 12.46 12.84 -9.27
CA LYS A 54 11.81 14.00 -8.64
C LYS A 54 10.49 13.58 -7.98
N LEU A 55 9.66 12.83 -8.68
CA LEU A 55 8.36 12.35 -8.18
C LEU A 55 8.54 11.44 -6.96
N ILE A 56 9.49 10.50 -6.99
CA ILE A 56 9.81 9.63 -5.84
C ILE A 56 10.24 10.49 -4.63
N ARG A 57 11.13 11.47 -4.83
CA ARG A 57 11.56 12.37 -3.75
C ARG A 57 10.43 13.24 -3.20
N GLU A 58 9.51 13.67 -4.04
CA GLU A 58 8.33 14.42 -3.61
C GLU A 58 7.38 13.54 -2.76
N ALA A 59 7.17 12.28 -3.15
CA ALA A 59 6.41 11.32 -2.34
C ALA A 59 7.05 11.11 -0.95
N MET A 60 8.38 10.91 -0.90
CA MET A 60 9.09 10.76 0.37
C MET A 60 8.97 12.02 1.26
N LYS A 61 9.03 13.21 0.66
CA LYS A 61 8.85 14.48 1.38
C LYS A 61 7.44 14.69 1.92
N ASP A 62 6.41 14.18 1.25
CA ASP A 62 5.04 14.28 1.75
C ASP A 62 4.90 13.55 3.09
N TYR A 63 5.52 12.38 3.25
CA TYR A 63 5.57 11.70 4.55
C TYR A 63 6.24 12.53 5.64
N GLU A 64 7.39 13.15 5.34
CA GLU A 64 8.09 13.99 6.30
C GLU A 64 7.28 15.24 6.69
N LYS A 65 6.48 15.77 5.75
CA LYS A 65 5.66 16.96 5.93
C LYS A 65 4.39 16.69 6.75
N TYR A 66 3.70 15.59 6.47
CA TYR A 66 2.37 15.32 7.02
C TYR A 66 2.37 14.28 8.15
N THR A 67 3.50 13.62 8.41
CA THR A 67 3.61 12.56 9.42
C THR A 67 4.91 12.64 10.22
N CYS A 68 5.06 11.78 11.22
CA CYS A 68 6.33 11.59 11.95
C CYS A 68 7.31 10.64 11.23
N LEU A 69 6.91 9.98 10.14
CA LEU A 69 7.77 9.07 9.37
C LEU A 69 8.90 9.86 8.71
N ARG A 70 10.11 9.30 8.74
CA ARG A 70 11.31 9.90 8.13
C ARG A 70 11.96 8.92 7.17
N LEU A 71 12.12 9.32 5.91
CA LEU A 71 12.89 8.57 4.93
C LEU A 71 14.27 9.20 4.82
N LYS A 72 15.33 8.43 5.04
CA LYS A 72 16.70 8.96 4.97
C LYS A 72 17.59 8.13 4.06
N PRO A 73 18.53 8.75 3.33
CA PRO A 73 19.56 7.99 2.63
C PRO A 73 20.28 7.06 3.62
N ARG A 74 20.39 5.79 3.25
CA ARG A 74 21.11 4.79 4.03
C ARG A 74 22.59 5.13 4.10
N THR A 75 23.19 4.85 5.25
CA THR A 75 24.63 4.87 5.49
C THR A 75 25.12 3.46 5.82
N ASN A 76 24.98 3.02 7.08
CA ASN A 76 25.44 1.73 7.59
C ASN A 76 24.31 0.87 8.18
N GLU A 77 23.05 1.27 8.03
CA GLU A 77 21.92 0.56 8.62
C GLU A 77 21.80 -0.85 8.02
N LYS A 78 21.63 -1.85 8.89
CA LYS A 78 21.40 -3.24 8.50
C LYS A 78 20.02 -3.42 7.85
N ASN A 79 19.01 -2.75 8.40
CA ASN A 79 17.65 -2.78 7.91
C ASN A 79 17.41 -1.54 7.05
N TYR A 80 17.05 -1.72 5.79
CA TYR A 80 16.84 -0.62 4.85
C TYR A 80 16.06 -1.08 3.63
N VAL A 81 15.56 -0.10 2.88
CA VAL A 81 14.79 -0.33 1.66
C VAL A 81 15.63 -0.03 0.42
N LYS A 82 15.54 -0.90 -0.57
CA LYS A 82 16.02 -0.67 -1.93
C LYS A 82 14.82 -0.32 -2.81
N ILE A 83 14.83 0.89 -3.38
CA ILE A 83 13.84 1.30 -4.37
C ILE A 83 14.38 0.92 -5.74
N VAL A 84 13.76 -0.07 -6.38
CA VAL A 84 14.22 -0.69 -7.64
C VAL A 84 13.15 -0.59 -8.73
N SER A 85 13.52 -0.87 -9.97
CA SER A 85 12.64 -0.76 -11.15
C SER A 85 12.57 -2.01 -12.02
N ASP A 86 13.29 -3.07 -11.63
CA ASP A 86 13.71 -4.11 -12.57
C ASP A 86 12.74 -5.29 -12.63
N ASN A 87 11.77 -5.35 -11.71
CA ASN A 87 10.75 -6.40 -11.67
C ASN A 87 9.40 -5.85 -12.13
N SER A 88 8.50 -6.77 -12.49
CA SER A 88 7.13 -6.43 -12.89
C SER A 88 6.25 -6.04 -11.70
N GLY A 89 5.36 -5.08 -11.94
CA GLY A 89 4.37 -4.57 -10.99
C GLY A 89 4.88 -3.47 -10.06
N CYS A 90 3.96 -2.88 -9.32
CA CYS A 90 4.29 -2.10 -8.12
C CYS A 90 4.05 -3.03 -6.94
N TRP A 91 5.02 -3.12 -6.03
CA TRP A 91 4.86 -3.94 -4.83
C TRP A 91 5.89 -3.62 -3.77
N SER A 92 5.57 -3.99 -2.54
CA SER A 92 6.46 -3.86 -1.40
C SER A 92 6.11 -4.89 -0.30
N TYR A 93 6.86 -4.84 0.80
CA TYR A 93 6.60 -5.67 1.98
C TYR A 93 5.84 -4.85 3.03
N ILE A 94 5.05 -5.53 3.86
CA ILE A 94 4.43 -4.89 5.03
C ILE A 94 5.44 -4.70 6.15
N GLY A 95 5.75 -3.45 6.47
CA GLY A 95 6.62 -3.09 7.58
C GLY A 95 8.10 -3.47 7.34
N LYS A 96 8.84 -3.56 8.44
CA LYS A 96 10.28 -3.89 8.48
C LYS A 96 10.50 -5.40 8.65
N ILE A 97 10.81 -6.09 7.56
CA ILE A 97 11.05 -7.55 7.56
C ILE A 97 12.45 -7.94 8.08
N GLY A 98 13.38 -6.99 8.14
CA GLY A 98 14.76 -7.20 8.56
C GLY A 98 15.73 -7.39 7.38
N GLY A 99 16.95 -6.88 7.53
CA GLY A 99 17.91 -6.83 6.42
C GLY A 99 17.51 -5.83 5.33
N ALA A 100 18.07 -6.01 4.14
CA ALA A 100 17.64 -5.26 2.96
C ALA A 100 16.30 -5.79 2.45
N GLN A 101 15.34 -4.91 2.19
CA GLN A 101 14.05 -5.24 1.57
C GLN A 101 13.78 -4.34 0.36
N ILE A 102 12.83 -4.72 -0.48
CA ILE A 102 12.58 -4.06 -1.77
C ILE A 102 11.26 -3.30 -1.73
N ILE A 103 11.26 -2.11 -2.32
CA ILE A 103 10.09 -1.49 -2.94
C ILE A 103 10.34 -1.54 -4.45
N ASN A 104 9.47 -2.23 -5.19
CA ASN A 104 9.57 -2.32 -6.64
C ASN A 104 8.63 -1.31 -7.30
N LEU A 105 9.17 -0.47 -8.17
CA LEU A 105 8.42 0.50 -8.95
C LEU A 105 8.73 0.28 -10.43
N GLN A 106 8.04 -0.67 -11.07
CA GLN A 106 8.19 -0.98 -12.49
C GLN A 106 8.14 0.28 -13.37
N ILE A 107 9.07 0.38 -14.32
CA ILE A 107 9.06 1.35 -15.40
C ILE A 107 8.78 0.66 -16.74
N PRO A 108 7.82 1.16 -17.55
CA PRO A 108 6.86 2.22 -17.24
C PRO A 108 5.73 1.70 -16.32
N GLY A 109 5.06 2.61 -15.62
CA GLY A 109 3.87 2.29 -14.81
C GLY A 109 3.86 2.96 -13.43
N CYS A 110 4.65 2.43 -12.49
CA CYS A 110 4.55 2.77 -11.07
C CYS A 110 4.94 4.21 -10.73
N VAL A 111 5.81 4.82 -11.53
CA VAL A 111 6.30 6.19 -11.31
C VAL A 111 5.68 7.18 -12.30
N THR A 112 4.38 7.03 -12.54
CA THR A 112 3.57 7.96 -13.37
C THR A 112 2.75 8.93 -12.51
N LYS A 113 2.34 8.49 -11.31
CA LYS A 113 1.60 9.27 -10.33
C LYS A 113 2.30 9.18 -8.98
N LYS A 114 2.26 10.28 -8.22
CA LYS A 114 2.83 10.31 -6.86
C LYS A 114 2.13 9.35 -5.90
N GLY A 115 0.83 9.12 -6.10
CA GLY A 115 0.00 8.24 -5.28
C GLY A 115 0.56 6.82 -5.16
N THR A 116 0.93 6.17 -6.27
CA THR A 116 1.49 4.81 -6.25
C THR A 116 2.80 4.73 -5.48
N VAL A 117 3.68 5.74 -5.57
CA VAL A 117 4.91 5.75 -4.75
C VAL A 117 4.59 5.92 -3.26
N ILE A 118 3.58 6.76 -2.94
CA ILE A 118 3.11 6.92 -1.56
C ILE A 118 2.54 5.59 -1.04
N HIS A 119 1.73 4.91 -1.84
CA HIS A 119 1.12 3.61 -1.53
C HIS A 119 2.16 2.57 -1.11
N GLU A 120 3.18 2.33 -1.95
CA GLU A 120 4.22 1.34 -1.65
C GLU A 120 5.09 1.68 -0.43
N ILE A 121 5.31 2.98 -0.19
CA ILE A 121 5.98 3.42 1.04
C ILE A 121 5.09 3.17 2.26
N MET A 122 3.76 3.26 2.11
CA MET A 122 2.81 3.03 3.21
C MET A 122 2.75 1.55 3.60
N HIS A 123 2.75 0.64 2.64
CA HIS A 123 2.97 -0.78 2.88
C HIS A 123 4.26 -1.01 3.65
N THR A 124 5.37 -0.44 3.18
CA THR A 124 6.66 -0.50 3.87
C THR A 124 6.63 0.07 5.28
N ALA A 125 5.77 1.06 5.55
CA ALA A 125 5.54 1.62 6.89
C ALA A 125 4.70 0.69 7.79
N GLY A 126 4.00 -0.29 7.22
CA GLY A 126 3.28 -1.35 7.94
C GLY A 126 1.78 -1.37 7.75
N PHE A 127 1.25 -0.68 6.73
CA PHE A 127 -0.19 -0.57 6.47
C PHE A 127 -0.64 -1.58 5.42
N TRP A 128 -1.74 -2.27 5.71
CA TRP A 128 -2.47 -3.09 4.75
C TRP A 128 -3.47 -2.23 3.97
N HIS A 129 -4.17 -2.85 3.02
CA HIS A 129 -5.24 -2.18 2.32
C HIS A 129 -6.43 -1.84 3.20
N GLU A 130 -7.06 -0.69 2.92
CA GLU A 130 -8.23 -0.22 3.66
C GLU A 130 -9.45 -1.15 3.44
N HIS A 131 -9.61 -1.69 2.23
CA HIS A 131 -10.76 -2.56 1.90
C HIS A 131 -10.66 -3.95 2.53
N THR A 132 -9.51 -4.32 3.12
CA THR A 132 -9.35 -5.59 3.83
C THR A 132 -9.56 -5.47 5.33
N ARG A 133 -10.00 -4.29 5.81
CA ARG A 133 -10.43 -4.10 7.20
C ARG A 133 -11.49 -5.11 7.64
N ASP A 134 -11.47 -5.48 8.91
CA ASP A 134 -12.45 -6.41 9.50
C ASP A 134 -13.87 -5.84 9.49
N ASP A 135 -13.98 -4.52 9.72
CA ASP A 135 -15.20 -3.70 9.70
C ASP A 135 -15.61 -3.23 8.29
N ARG A 136 -14.85 -3.55 7.22
CA ARG A 136 -15.10 -3.02 5.87
C ARG A 136 -16.51 -3.27 5.35
N ASP A 137 -17.14 -4.36 5.78
CA ASP A 137 -18.50 -4.70 5.36
C ASP A 137 -19.56 -3.73 5.95
N ASP A 138 -19.23 -2.87 6.91
CA ASP A 138 -20.12 -1.79 7.36
C ASP A 138 -20.10 -0.59 6.40
N TYR A 139 -19.05 -0.49 5.57
CA TYR A 139 -18.76 0.67 4.72
C TYR A 139 -18.90 0.38 3.23
N VAL A 140 -18.58 -0.84 2.79
CA VAL A 140 -18.62 -1.27 1.40
C VAL A 140 -19.29 -2.63 1.24
N THR A 141 -19.74 -2.91 0.02
CA THR A 141 -20.20 -4.24 -0.42
C THR A 141 -19.28 -4.74 -1.51
N ILE A 142 -18.77 -5.97 -1.34
CA ILE A 142 -17.94 -6.64 -2.36
C ILE A 142 -18.84 -7.41 -3.32
N ASN A 143 -18.75 -7.08 -4.61
CA ASN A 143 -19.45 -7.77 -5.68
C ASN A 143 -18.61 -8.96 -6.18
N TRP A 144 -18.62 -10.04 -5.40
CA TRP A 144 -17.88 -11.28 -5.69
C TRP A 144 -18.14 -11.87 -7.08
N LYS A 145 -19.32 -11.64 -7.66
CA LYS A 145 -19.67 -12.15 -9.00
C LYS A 145 -18.89 -11.49 -10.13
N ASN A 146 -18.32 -10.30 -9.88
CA ASN A 146 -17.56 -9.56 -10.87
C ASN A 146 -16.06 -9.55 -10.57
N ILE A 147 -15.57 -10.39 -9.65
CA ILE A 147 -14.13 -10.50 -9.35
C ILE A 147 -13.56 -11.70 -10.11
N GLU A 148 -12.39 -11.53 -10.73
CA GLU A 148 -11.68 -12.64 -11.36
C GLU A 148 -11.40 -13.76 -10.33
N GLU A 149 -11.73 -15.00 -10.70
CA GLU A 149 -11.69 -16.14 -9.76
C GLU A 149 -10.31 -16.32 -9.09
N ARG A 150 -9.23 -16.06 -9.84
CA ARG A 150 -7.85 -16.20 -9.35
C ARG A 150 -7.43 -15.13 -8.34
N THR A 151 -8.13 -13.99 -8.30
CA THR A 151 -7.81 -12.84 -7.46
C THR A 151 -8.86 -12.61 -6.37
N ALA A 152 -9.89 -13.46 -6.27
CA ALA A 152 -10.92 -13.37 -5.24
C ALA A 152 -10.33 -13.28 -3.82
N GLY A 153 -9.24 -14.02 -3.54
CA GLY A 153 -8.54 -13.97 -2.25
C GLY A 153 -7.97 -12.58 -1.88
N ASN A 154 -7.75 -11.68 -2.83
CA ASN A 154 -7.28 -10.30 -2.59
C ASN A 154 -8.34 -9.42 -1.91
N PHE A 155 -9.59 -9.91 -1.83
CA PHE A 155 -10.70 -9.24 -1.16
C PHE A 155 -11.03 -9.88 0.19
N ASP A 156 -10.29 -10.90 0.64
CA ASP A 156 -10.50 -11.46 1.96
C ASP A 156 -10.25 -10.39 3.05
N LYS A 157 -11.06 -10.40 4.11
CA LYS A 157 -10.82 -9.52 5.26
C LYS A 157 -9.65 -10.05 6.07
N LEU A 158 -8.82 -9.13 6.56
CA LEU A 158 -7.86 -9.41 7.61
C LEU A 158 -8.62 -9.42 8.95
N SER A 159 -8.23 -10.30 9.87
CA SER A 159 -8.88 -10.39 11.19
C SER A 159 -8.56 -9.15 12.05
N SER A 160 -9.43 -8.82 13.01
CA SER A 160 -9.17 -7.79 14.04
C SER A 160 -7.87 -8.04 14.84
N GLU A 161 -7.47 -9.31 14.94
CA GLU A 161 -6.19 -9.73 15.52
C GLU A 161 -4.97 -9.30 14.70
N VAL A 162 -5.17 -8.94 13.43
CA VAL A 162 -4.17 -8.54 12.43
C VAL A 162 -4.22 -7.04 12.14
N LEU A 163 -5.33 -6.37 12.43
CA LEU A 163 -5.47 -4.95 12.11
C LEU A 163 -5.41 -4.12 13.39
N GLU A 164 -4.56 -3.09 13.34
CA GLU A 164 -4.66 -1.95 14.24
C GLU A 164 -5.28 -0.84 13.41
N ASP A 165 -6.56 -0.57 13.62
CA ASP A 165 -7.25 0.56 13.00
C ASP A 165 -6.84 1.90 13.62
N TYR A 166 -6.04 1.86 14.70
CA TYR A 166 -5.68 3.01 15.55
C TYR A 166 -6.90 3.82 16.00
N HIS A 167 -8.07 3.17 16.04
CA HIS A 167 -9.38 3.79 16.29
C HIS A 167 -9.71 4.91 15.28
N ILE A 168 -9.15 4.83 14.07
CA ILE A 168 -9.39 5.76 12.97
C ILE A 168 -10.57 5.24 12.13
N PRO A 169 -11.56 6.10 11.82
CA PRO A 169 -12.68 5.72 10.95
C PRO A 169 -12.22 5.23 9.58
N TYR A 170 -12.99 4.32 8.98
CA TYR A 170 -12.78 3.85 7.62
C TYR A 170 -12.66 5.02 6.62
N ASP A 171 -11.58 5.04 5.84
CA ASP A 171 -11.30 6.12 4.88
C ASP A 171 -11.44 5.66 3.42
N TYR A 172 -12.58 5.96 2.81
CA TYR A 172 -12.83 5.70 1.39
C TYR A 172 -11.81 6.36 0.44
N ASN A 173 -11.12 7.41 0.87
CA ASN A 173 -10.12 8.13 0.07
C ASN A 173 -8.69 7.75 0.45
N SER A 174 -8.51 6.74 1.29
CA SER A 174 -7.19 6.24 1.65
C SER A 174 -6.43 5.87 0.39
N VAL A 175 -5.14 6.25 0.34
CA VAL A 175 -4.25 5.80 -0.74
C VAL A 175 -4.11 4.27 -0.75
N MET A 176 -4.46 3.61 0.36
CA MET A 176 -4.48 2.16 0.53
C MET A 176 -5.84 1.53 0.20
N HIS A 177 -6.82 2.30 -0.29
CA HIS A 177 -8.11 1.76 -0.69
C HIS A 177 -8.09 1.41 -2.18
N TYR A 178 -8.47 0.17 -2.51
CA TYR A 178 -8.63 -0.24 -3.90
C TYR A 178 -9.62 0.63 -4.68
N SER A 179 -9.40 0.70 -5.99
CA SER A 179 -10.36 1.31 -6.90
C SER A 179 -11.69 0.53 -6.91
N ALA A 180 -12.78 1.21 -7.28
CA ALA A 180 -14.10 0.57 -7.36
C ALA A 180 -14.20 -0.56 -8.41
N TYR A 181 -13.21 -0.70 -9.29
CA TYR A 181 -13.18 -1.65 -10.41
C TYR A 181 -11.98 -2.61 -10.35
N ALA A 182 -11.29 -2.65 -9.20
CA ALA A 182 -10.11 -3.50 -9.02
C ALA A 182 -10.47 -4.96 -9.32
N PHE A 183 -9.63 -5.64 -10.12
CA PHE A 183 -9.77 -7.06 -10.48
C PHE A 183 -11.14 -7.45 -11.07
N ALA A 184 -11.80 -6.52 -11.75
CA ALA A 184 -13.12 -6.73 -12.33
C ALA A 184 -13.10 -7.62 -13.58
N ILE A 185 -14.02 -8.58 -13.67
CA ILE A 185 -14.29 -9.34 -14.92
C ILE A 185 -14.83 -8.39 -15.99
N ASP A 186 -15.85 -7.59 -15.65
CA ASP A 186 -16.34 -6.46 -16.45
C ASP A 186 -15.95 -5.14 -15.77
N HIS A 187 -15.01 -4.42 -16.39
CA HIS A 187 -14.52 -3.12 -15.90
C HIS A 187 -15.56 -1.99 -15.94
N ASN A 188 -16.77 -2.21 -16.47
CA ASN A 188 -17.89 -1.26 -16.35
C ASN A 188 -18.74 -1.52 -15.09
N VAL A 189 -18.55 -2.65 -14.43
CA VAL A 189 -19.27 -3.05 -13.23
C VAL A 189 -18.33 -2.95 -12.03
N LYS A 190 -18.78 -2.31 -10.95
CA LYS A 190 -17.95 -2.14 -9.75
C LYS A 190 -17.78 -3.47 -9.01
N THR A 191 -16.56 -3.74 -8.55
CA THR A 191 -16.21 -4.82 -7.60
C THR A 191 -16.38 -4.35 -6.16
N ILE A 192 -16.11 -3.07 -5.87
CA ILE A 192 -16.33 -2.45 -4.55
C ILE A 192 -17.42 -1.37 -4.66
N ILE A 193 -18.49 -1.52 -3.88
CA ILE A 193 -19.65 -0.62 -3.88
C ILE A 193 -19.77 0.04 -2.51
N THR A 194 -19.65 1.36 -2.44
CA THR A 194 -19.81 2.11 -1.19
C THR A 194 -21.25 2.08 -0.69
N LYS A 195 -21.46 1.90 0.61
CA LYS A 195 -22.80 1.90 1.25
C LYS A 195 -23.35 3.29 1.49
N VAL A 196 -22.49 4.30 1.55
CA VAL A 196 -22.91 5.70 1.57
C VAL A 196 -23.16 6.19 0.14
N SER A 197 -24.35 6.76 -0.08
CA SER A 197 -24.65 7.53 -1.28
C SER A 197 -24.08 8.93 -1.11
N ASP A 198 -23.08 9.25 -1.92
CA ASP A 198 -22.43 10.56 -2.05
C ASP A 198 -21.44 11.00 -0.97
N HIS A 199 -20.32 11.52 -1.48
CA HIS A 199 -19.12 11.98 -0.82
C HIS A 199 -19.37 13.03 0.28
N HIS A 200 -19.68 12.62 1.51
CA HIS A 200 -19.49 13.49 2.66
C HIS A 200 -18.02 13.45 3.11
N PHE A 201 -17.28 14.41 2.59
CA PHE A 201 -15.90 14.74 2.95
C PHE A 201 -15.77 14.96 4.46
N TYR A 202 -15.29 13.97 5.20
CA TYR A 202 -14.64 14.24 6.47
C TYR A 202 -13.27 14.86 6.13
N LYS A 203 -13.18 16.20 6.17
CA LYS A 203 -11.88 16.86 6.27
C LYS A 203 -11.18 16.28 7.49
N CYS A 204 -10.02 15.66 7.29
CA CYS A 204 -9.13 15.22 8.34
C CYS A 204 -8.89 16.40 9.31
N SER A 205 -9.42 16.30 10.52
CA SER A 205 -9.38 17.32 11.57
C SER A 205 -8.22 17.09 12.55
N LEU A 206 -7.21 16.30 12.17
CA LEU A 206 -6.11 15.89 13.04
C LEU A 206 -4.93 16.88 13.15
N CYS A 207 -5.13 18.17 12.86
CA CYS A 207 -4.12 19.20 13.15
C CYS A 207 -4.75 20.42 13.84
N HIS A 208 -4.75 20.39 15.17
CA HIS A 208 -4.70 21.57 16.03
C HIS A 208 -3.38 21.57 16.79
#